data_AF-A0AA40BXC0-F1
#
_entry.id   AF-A0AA40BXC0-F1
#
_cell.length_a   1.000
_cell.length_b   1.000
_cell.length_c   1.000
_cell.angle_alpha   90.00
_cell.angle_beta   90.00
_cell.angle_gamma   90.00
#
_symmetry.space_group_name_H-M   'P 1'
#
loop_
_entity.id
_entity.type
_entity.pdbx_description
1 polymer ?
#
loop_
_entity_poly.entity_id
_entity_poly.type
_entity_poly.pdbx_seq_one_letter_code
_entity_poly.pdbx_strand_id
1 'polypeptide(L)'
;MPVPFETLIPYGIIVAMFGISGAGMSKIRNWQNGGKRQRRGIDQWDRVLMDRDRRLTGDLRGQAHNPTAPPGYELNNPWRVRALLEGICEPEANYSAPARETNVVEGMGVRTGTR
;
A
#
# COMPACT_ATOMS: atom_id res chain seq x y z
N MET A 1 -35.37 14.00 32.96
CA MET A 1 -34.12 13.79 33.71
C MET A 1 -32.97 14.19 32.81
N PRO A 2 -32.18 15.23 33.15
CA PRO A 2 -31.06 15.67 32.33
C PRO A 2 -30.01 14.57 32.19
N VAL A 3 -29.30 14.54 31.07
CA VAL A 3 -28.26 13.53 30.78
C VAL A 3 -27.06 13.75 31.72
N PRO A 4 -26.55 12.70 32.41
CA PRO A 4 -25.43 12.83 33.33
C PRO A 4 -24.12 13.00 32.56
N PHE A 5 -23.66 14.24 32.41
CA PHE A 5 -22.49 14.62 31.58
C PHE A 5 -21.17 14.04 32.10
N GLU A 6 -21.08 13.77 33.40
CA GLU A 6 -19.92 13.15 34.05
C GLU A 6 -19.64 11.75 33.47
N THR A 7 -20.69 11.03 33.07
CA THR A 7 -20.54 9.73 32.40
C THR A 7 -20.07 9.86 30.96
N LEU A 8 -20.22 11.03 30.34
CA LEU A 8 -19.82 11.30 28.96
C LEU A 8 -18.38 11.81 28.85
N ILE A 9 -17.79 12.32 29.94
CA ILE A 9 -16.40 12.83 29.94
C ILE A 9 -15.40 11.75 29.49
N PRO A 10 -15.43 10.50 30.02
CA PRO A 10 -14.52 9.45 29.58
C PRO A 10 -14.68 9.13 28.08
N TYR A 11 -15.92 9.04 27.60
CA TYR A 11 -16.20 8.80 26.18
C TYR A 11 -15.75 9.97 25.29
N GLY A 12 -15.91 11.21 25.76
CA GLY A 12 -15.43 12.41 25.07
C GLY A 12 -13.91 12.41 24.91
N ILE A 13 -13.17 12.01 25.95
CA ILE A 13 -11.70 11.87 25.88
C ILE A 13 -11.32 10.79 24.87
N ILE A 14 -11.98 9.63 24.90
CA ILE A 14 -11.74 8.54 23.95
C ILE A 14 -11.97 9.01 22.51
N VAL A 15 -13.12 9.64 22.23
CA VAL A 15 -13.45 10.17 20.90
C VAL A 15 -12.45 11.23 20.45
N ALA A 16 -12.01 12.12 21.35
CA ALA A 16 -11.02 13.13 21.04
C ALA A 16 -9.67 12.51 20.67
N MET A 17 -9.18 11.54 21.44
CA MET A 17 -7.90 10.87 21.16
C MET A 17 -7.97 10.11 19.83
N PHE A 18 -9.02 9.30 19.61
CA PHE A 18 -9.21 8.60 18.33
C PHE A 18 -9.38 9.57 17.16
N GLY A 19 -10.08 10.68 17.37
CA GLY A 19 -10.25 11.74 16.37
C GLY A 19 -8.92 12.38 15.97
N ILE A 20 -8.09 12.74 16.94
CA ILE A 20 -6.75 13.32 16.70
C ILE A 20 -5.85 12.32 15.98
N SER A 21 -5.79 11.07 16.46
CA SER A 21 -4.98 10.03 15.82
C SER A 21 -5.44 9.74 14.38
N GLY A 22 -6.76 9.64 14.14
CA GLY A 22 -7.32 9.41 12.82
C GLY A 22 -7.07 10.56 11.85
N ALA A 23 -7.31 11.80 12.29
CA ALA A 23 -7.04 13.00 11.49
C ALA A 23 -5.54 13.17 11.21
N GLY A 24 -4.69 12.95 12.22
CA GLY A 24 -3.23 13.01 12.09
C GLY A 24 -2.70 12.00 11.07
N MET A 25 -3.11 10.73 11.19
CA MET A 25 -2.71 9.68 10.24
C MET A 25 -3.21 9.98 8.81
N SER A 26 -4.44 10.48 8.67
CA SER A 26 -5.00 10.86 7.37
C SER A 26 -4.20 11.99 6.72
N LYS A 27 -3.80 13.01 7.50
CA LYS A 27 -3.03 14.14 7.01
C LYS A 27 -1.63 13.74 6.56
N ILE A 28 -0.92 12.93 7.35
CA ILE A 28 0.42 12.42 7.02
C ILE A 28 0.37 11.64 5.71
N ARG A 29 -0.60 10.72 5.56
CA ARG A 29 -0.76 9.95 4.32
C ARG A 29 -1.08 10.83 3.12
N ASN A 30 -1.85 11.90 3.30
CA ASN A 30 -2.14 12.84 2.22
C ASN A 30 -0.87 13.59 1.77
N TRP A 31 -0.02 13.99 2.72
CA TRP A 31 1.25 14.65 2.41
C TRP A 31 2.26 13.72 1.75
N GLN A 32 2.41 12.48 2.23
CA GLN A 32 3.28 11.47 1.60
C GLN A 32 2.86 11.13 0.16
N ASN A 33 1.59 11.32 -0.18
CA ASN A 33 1.05 11.04 -1.52
C ASN A 33 1.01 12.28 -2.42
N GLY A 34 1.80 13.32 -2.12
CA GLY A 34 1.83 14.54 -2.94
C GLY A 34 0.50 15.31 -2.93
N GLY A 35 -0.26 15.22 -1.83
CA GLY A 35 -1.57 15.84 -1.67
C GLY A 35 -2.72 15.05 -2.29
N LYS A 36 -2.48 13.85 -2.83
CA LYS A 36 -3.51 12.99 -3.42
C LYS A 36 -4.02 11.98 -2.41
N ARG A 37 -5.29 11.58 -2.57
CA ARG A 37 -5.89 10.50 -1.78
C ARG A 37 -5.15 9.18 -2.01
N GLN A 38 -5.01 8.38 -0.96
CA GLN A 38 -4.38 7.07 -1.04
C GLN A 38 -5.26 6.10 -1.86
N ARG A 39 -4.65 5.42 -2.84
CA ARG A 39 -5.31 4.35 -3.61
C ARG A 39 -5.48 3.10 -2.73
N ARG A 40 -6.60 2.42 -2.89
CA ARG A 40 -6.97 1.17 -2.20
C ARG A 40 -7.29 0.12 -3.25
N GLY A 41 -7.04 -1.16 -2.94
CA GLY A 41 -7.32 -2.25 -3.89
C GLY A 41 -6.36 -2.28 -5.09
N ILE A 42 -5.06 -2.08 -4.84
CA ILE A 42 -4.04 -1.97 -5.90
C ILE A 42 -3.70 -3.37 -6.44
N ASP A 43 -4.09 -3.61 -7.69
CA ASP A 43 -3.86 -4.87 -8.43
C ASP A 43 -2.44 -4.93 -9.03
N GLN A 44 -2.11 -6.01 -9.74
CA GLN A 44 -0.77 -6.15 -10.34
C GLN A 44 -0.52 -5.14 -11.47
N TRP A 45 -1.56 -4.76 -12.20
CA TRP A 45 -1.46 -3.79 -13.29
C TRP A 45 -1.14 -2.39 -12.77
N ASP A 46 -1.87 -1.94 -11.74
CA ASP A 46 -1.67 -0.67 -11.06
C ASP A 46 -0.26 -0.54 -10.49
N ARG A 47 0.30 -1.64 -9.99
CA ARG A 47 1.69 -1.70 -9.49
C ARG A 47 2.68 -1.34 -10.58
N VAL A 48 2.56 -1.98 -11.74
CA VAL A 48 3.43 -1.73 -12.90
C VAL A 48 3.25 -0.30 -13.41
N LEU A 49 2.01 0.21 -13.44
CA LEU A 49 1.74 1.60 -13.85
C LEU A 49 2.28 2.64 -12.86
N MET A 50 2.20 2.40 -11.55
CA MET A 50 2.80 3.31 -10.56
C MET A 50 4.33 3.35 -10.69
N ASP A 51 4.96 2.20 -10.95
CA ASP A 51 6.40 2.14 -11.20
C ASP A 51 6.78 2.86 -12.51
N ARG A 52 5.95 2.76 -13.54
CA ARG A 52 6.09 3.53 -14.79
C ARG A 52 5.98 5.03 -14.52
N ASP A 53 4.95 5.47 -13.81
CA ASP A 53 4.69 6.88 -13.52
C ASP A 53 5.83 7.49 -12.68
N ARG A 54 6.38 6.72 -11.73
CA ARG A 54 7.59 7.09 -10.98
C ARG A 54 8.80 7.31 -11.90
N ARG A 55 8.97 6.50 -12.94
CA ARG A 55 10.06 6.67 -13.93
C ARG A 55 9.84 7.89 -14.82
N LEU A 56 8.58 8.22 -15.12
CA LEU A 56 8.23 9.38 -15.96
C LEU A 56 8.33 10.70 -15.20
N THR A 57 8.00 10.72 -13.90
CA THR A 57 7.83 11.96 -13.14
C THR A 57 8.76 12.11 -11.94
N GLY A 58 9.44 11.04 -11.54
CA GLY A 58 10.22 10.98 -10.30
C GLY A 58 9.40 10.69 -9.03
N ASP A 59 8.06 10.77 -9.10
CA ASP A 59 7.16 10.55 -7.97
C ASP A 59 6.21 9.37 -8.23
N LEU A 60 5.99 8.52 -7.22
CA LEU A 60 5.10 7.35 -7.29
C LEU A 60 3.64 7.75 -7.58
N ARG A 61 3.28 8.99 -7.29
CA ARG A 61 1.93 9.55 -7.48
C ARG A 61 1.92 10.68 -8.52
N GLY A 62 3.03 10.94 -9.20
CA GLY A 62 3.11 11.93 -10.26
C GLY A 62 2.21 11.58 -11.44
N GLN A 63 1.70 12.60 -12.12
CA GLN A 63 0.93 12.43 -13.36
C GLN A 63 1.53 13.37 -14.40
N ALA A 64 1.84 12.84 -15.57
CA ALA A 64 2.34 13.61 -16.72
C ALA A 64 1.37 13.48 -17.88
N HIS A 65 1.14 14.58 -18.58
CA HIS A 65 0.27 14.65 -19.75
C HIS A 65 1.03 15.07 -21.02
N ASN A 66 2.36 15.09 -20.95
CA ASN A 66 3.20 15.49 -22.08
C ASN A 66 3.17 14.41 -23.18
N PRO A 67 3.02 14.78 -24.46
CA PRO A 67 2.95 13.81 -25.55
C PRO A 67 4.30 13.12 -25.82
N THR A 68 5.41 13.81 -25.53
CA THR A 68 6.77 13.27 -25.64
C THR A 68 7.33 12.98 -24.26
N ALA A 69 7.91 11.79 -24.10
CA ALA A 69 8.53 11.37 -22.84
C ALA A 69 9.78 12.23 -22.51
N PRO A 70 10.13 12.39 -21.22
CA PRO A 70 11.35 13.10 -20.85
C PRO A 70 12.60 12.36 -21.34
N PRO A 71 13.66 13.10 -21.70
CA PRO A 71 14.93 12.50 -22.12
C PRO A 71 15.50 11.61 -21.01
N GLY A 72 16.03 10.44 -21.37
CA GLY A 72 16.55 9.45 -20.42
C GLY A 72 15.52 8.42 -19.94
N TYR A 73 14.23 8.60 -20.22
CA TYR A 73 13.22 7.57 -19.94
C TYR A 73 13.51 6.25 -20.68
N GLU A 74 14.08 6.35 -21.89
CA GLU A 74 14.47 5.22 -22.74
C GLU A 74 15.47 4.27 -22.06
N LEU A 75 16.32 4.80 -21.18
CA LEU A 75 17.40 4.06 -20.53
C LEU A 75 17.02 3.62 -19.10
N ASN A 76 15.91 4.12 -18.55
CA ASN A 76 15.51 3.90 -17.16
C ASN A 76 14.61 2.65 -17.00
N ASN A 77 14.93 1.54 -17.67
CA ASN A 77 14.17 0.30 -17.54
C ASN A 77 14.88 -0.71 -16.62
N PRO A 78 14.57 -0.74 -15.31
CA PRO A 78 15.10 -1.75 -14.41
C PRO A 78 14.44 -3.11 -14.66
N TRP A 79 15.27 -4.10 -14.97
CA TRP A 79 14.88 -5.51 -14.89
C TRP A 79 15.08 -6.00 -13.46
N ARG A 80 14.03 -6.59 -12.88
CA ARG A 80 14.12 -7.18 -11.54
C ARG A 80 14.78 -8.56 -11.66
N VAL A 81 15.92 -8.73 -11.02
CA VAL A 81 16.56 -10.04 -10.88
C VAL A 81 16.08 -10.66 -9.59
N ARG A 82 15.50 -11.86 -9.67
CA ARG A 82 15.19 -12.66 -8.48
C ARG A 82 16.45 -13.39 -8.05
N ALA A 83 16.92 -13.14 -6.83
CA ALA A 83 18.00 -13.95 -6.26
C ALA A 83 17.46 -15.37 -6.01
N LEU A 84 18.04 -16.36 -6.68
CA LEU A 84 17.68 -17.78 -6.57
C LEU A 84 18.30 -18.47 -5.34
N LEU A 85 19.14 -17.76 -4.59
CA LEU A 85 19.75 -18.26 -3.36
C LEU A 85 19.01 -17.67 -2.16
N GLU A 86 18.09 -18.44 -1.62
CA GLU A 86 17.45 -18.16 -0.34
C GLU A 86 18.54 -18.16 0.76
N GLY A 87 18.82 -16.99 1.35
CA GLY A 87 19.53 -16.92 2.63
C GLY A 87 20.52 -15.79 2.89
N ILE A 88 20.90 -14.94 1.91
CA ILE A 88 21.94 -13.90 2.15
C ILE A 88 21.40 -12.47 2.12
N CYS A 89 20.24 -12.22 1.53
CA CYS A 89 19.69 -10.87 1.45
C CYS A 89 18.21 -10.94 1.74
N GLU A 90 17.79 -10.54 2.94
CA GLU A 90 16.38 -10.29 3.20
C GLU A 90 15.91 -9.18 2.25
N PRO A 91 15.00 -9.46 1.32
CA PRO A 91 14.50 -8.44 0.43
C PRO A 91 13.39 -7.70 1.17
N GLU A 92 13.69 -6.56 1.77
CA GLU A 92 12.69 -5.57 2.18
C GLU A 92 12.04 -4.87 0.97
N ALA A 93 11.81 -5.61 -0.11
CA ALA A 93 11.04 -5.18 -1.26
C ALA A 93 10.02 -6.27 -1.61
N ASN A 94 9.23 -6.61 -0.59
CA ASN A 94 7.90 -7.17 -0.75
C ASN A 94 7.06 -6.25 -1.65
N TYR A 95 7.15 -6.45 -2.96
CA TYR A 95 6.12 -6.01 -3.90
C TYR A 95 5.80 -7.19 -4.81
N SER A 96 4.67 -7.83 -4.54
CA SER A 96 4.03 -8.87 -5.35
C SER A 96 4.77 -10.21 -5.51
N ALA A 97 4.79 -11.03 -4.46
CA ALA A 97 4.18 -12.34 -4.69
C ALA A 97 2.66 -12.09 -4.73
N PRO A 98 1.89 -12.58 -5.72
CA PRO A 98 0.45 -12.67 -5.51
C PRO A 98 0.28 -13.45 -4.22
N ALA A 99 -0.49 -12.90 -3.28
CA ALA A 99 -0.94 -13.69 -2.14
C ALA A 99 -1.57 -14.95 -2.74
N ARG A 100 -0.85 -16.07 -2.65
CA ARG A 100 -1.38 -17.39 -2.95
C ARG A 100 -2.40 -17.63 -1.84
N GLU A 101 -3.62 -17.14 -2.05
CA GLU A 101 -4.80 -17.51 -1.27
C GLU A 101 -5.05 -19.04 -1.30
N THR A 102 -4.29 -19.80 -2.10
CA THR A 102 -4.32 -21.26 -2.14
C THR A 102 -3.55 -21.94 -0.99
N ASN A 103 -2.65 -21.26 -0.29
CA ASN A 103 -1.75 -21.96 0.66
C ASN A 103 -2.22 -21.93 2.12
N VAL A 104 -3.32 -21.26 2.46
CA VAL A 104 -3.91 -21.37 3.83
C VAL A 104 -4.69 -22.68 3.99
N VAL A 105 -5.25 -23.22 2.89
CA VAL A 105 -5.99 -24.49 2.92
C VAL A 105 -5.03 -25.70 2.88
N GLU A 106 -3.85 -25.56 2.28
CA GLU A 106 -2.85 -26.65 2.22
C GLU A 106 -2.06 -26.82 3.53
N GLY A 107 -1.99 -25.79 4.37
CA GLY A 107 -1.32 -25.82 5.69
C GLY A 107 -2.19 -26.34 6.84
N MET A 108 -3.51 -26.38 6.67
CA MET A 108 -4.41 -27.15 7.52
C MET A 108 -4.56 -28.50 6.87
N GLY A 109 -3.94 -29.56 7.42
CA GLY A 109 -3.91 -30.92 6.86
C GLY A 109 -5.26 -31.64 6.70
N VAL A 110 -6.21 -31.01 6.01
CA VAL A 110 -7.51 -31.56 5.62
C VAL A 110 -7.31 -32.22 4.27
N ARG A 111 -6.95 -33.51 4.30
CA ARG A 111 -7.07 -34.39 3.14
C ARG A 111 -8.55 -34.51 2.81
N THR A 112 -9.07 -33.66 1.93
CA THR A 112 -10.33 -33.93 1.25
C THR A 112 -10.05 -34.94 0.15
N GLY A 113 -10.10 -36.22 0.54
CA GLY A 113 -10.25 -37.30 -0.42
C GLY A 113 -11.68 -37.33 -0.91
N THR A 114 -11.88 -37.13 -2.20
CA THR A 114 -13.03 -37.65 -2.95
C THR A 114 -12.69 -37.64 -4.45
N ARG A 115 -12.69 -38.87 -5.00
CA ARG A 115 -12.74 -39.34 -6.40
C ARG A 115 -12.47 -38.35 -7.53
#